data_AF-A0A352NEU0-F1
#
_entry.id   AF-A0A352NEU0-F1
#
_cell.length_a   1.000
_cell.length_b   1.000
_cell.length_c   1.000
_cell.angle_alpha   90.00
_cell.angle_beta   90.00
_cell.angle_gamma   90.00
#
_symmetry.space_group_name_H-M   'P 1'
#
loop_
_entity.id
_entity.type
_entity.pdbx_description
1 polymer ?
#
loop_
_entity_poly.entity_id
_entity_poly.type
_entity_poly.pdbx_seq_one_letter_code
_entity_poly.pdbx_strand_id
1 'polypeptide(L)'
;RYLENMGSGNHMIIRNDAIRSVNWYEKDDAITTWYDSLDSSVQGIVRPVSNSFDTGIVPHNDVTFEGDRWIPRNLVGEVAGDITQVDTSGTPQAFHLSLADMERLTGEGRAFPSRFQRGTPALGWWWLRTPATSTQAWLISNTGFLTGYLLNTMRTVNGGIRPALIINPSTT
;
A
#
# COMPACT_ATOMS: atom_id res chain seq x y z
N ARG A 1 -3.04 5.43 -10.77
CA ARG A 1 -4.40 5.54 -10.20
C ARG A 1 -4.41 6.56 -9.07
N TYR A 2 -5.38 7.47 -9.07
CA TYR A 2 -5.60 8.41 -7.96
C TYR A 2 -6.18 7.69 -6.74
N LEU A 3 -5.71 8.05 -5.55
CA LEU A 3 -6.26 7.55 -4.30
C LEU A 3 -7.04 8.64 -3.58
N GLU A 4 -6.40 9.77 -3.26
CA GLU A 4 -7.07 10.82 -2.51
C GLU A 4 -6.35 12.17 -2.53
N ASN A 5 -7.07 13.19 -2.07
CA ASN A 5 -6.54 14.52 -1.81
C ASN A 5 -6.04 14.56 -0.37
N MET A 6 -4.74 14.79 -0.21
CA MET A 6 -4.05 14.84 1.08
C MET A 6 -3.98 16.26 1.66
N GLY A 7 -4.69 17.22 1.06
CA GLY A 7 -4.65 18.64 1.43
C GLY A 7 -3.38 19.34 0.94
N SER A 8 -3.37 20.67 0.99
CA SER A 8 -2.20 21.51 0.64
C SER A 8 -1.59 21.22 -0.76
N GLY A 9 -2.43 20.82 -1.72
CA GLY A 9 -2.00 20.43 -3.07
C GLY A 9 -1.33 19.05 -3.16
N ASN A 10 -1.27 18.30 -2.06
CA ASN A 10 -0.74 16.94 -2.05
C ASN A 10 -1.80 15.94 -2.50
N HIS A 11 -1.40 14.98 -3.31
CA HIS A 11 -2.26 13.93 -3.82
C HIS A 11 -1.59 12.57 -3.65
N MET A 12 -2.32 11.61 -3.08
CA MET A 12 -1.85 10.24 -3.01
C MET A 12 -2.26 9.49 -4.29
N ILE A 13 -1.31 8.81 -4.91
CA ILE A 13 -1.51 8.00 -6.10
C ILE A 13 -0.85 6.63 -5.92
N ILE A 14 -1.31 5.64 -6.67
CA ILE A 14 -0.72 4.30 -6.72
C ILE A 14 -0.54 3.86 -8.17
N ARG A 15 0.50 3.07 -8.44
CA ARG A 15 0.72 2.43 -9.74
C ARG A 15 -0.53 1.67 -10.18
N ASN A 16 -0.83 1.63 -11.48
CA ASN A 16 -2.01 0.92 -11.98
C ASN A 16 -1.88 -0.60 -11.77
N ASP A 17 -0.74 -1.18 -12.14
CA ASP A 17 -0.51 -2.61 -12.02
C ASP A 17 0.48 -2.93 -10.89
N ALA A 18 0.52 -4.18 -10.45
CA ALA A 18 1.58 -4.66 -9.57
C ALA A 18 2.88 -4.89 -10.35
N ILE A 19 4.03 -4.64 -9.72
CA ILE A 19 5.33 -5.16 -10.14
C ILE A 19 5.36 -6.62 -9.69
N ARG A 20 5.57 -7.53 -10.65
CA ARG A 20 5.39 -8.98 -10.46
C ARG A 20 6.64 -9.67 -9.97
N SER A 21 6.46 -10.88 -9.44
CA SER A 21 7.54 -11.78 -9.05
C SER A 21 8.45 -11.13 -8.01
N VAL A 22 7.85 -10.49 -7.01
CA VAL A 22 8.52 -9.89 -5.85
C VAL A 22 7.91 -10.50 -4.59
N ASN A 23 8.72 -11.10 -3.72
CA ASN A 23 8.25 -11.55 -2.41
C ASN A 23 8.22 -10.38 -1.40
N TRP A 24 7.74 -10.62 -0.19
CA TRP A 24 7.56 -9.55 0.80
C TRP A 24 8.88 -8.99 1.37
N TYR A 25 9.96 -9.78 1.36
CA TYR A 25 11.27 -9.31 1.82
C TYR A 25 11.98 -8.47 0.76
N GLU A 26 11.75 -8.77 -0.52
CA GLU A 26 12.31 -8.05 -1.68
C GLU A 26 11.58 -6.72 -1.96
N LYS A 27 10.47 -6.45 -1.27
CA LYS A 27 9.56 -5.35 -1.61
C LYS A 27 10.22 -3.96 -1.55
N ASP A 28 11.12 -3.76 -0.59
CA ASP A 28 11.72 -2.45 -0.30
C ASP A 28 12.79 -2.10 -1.35
N ASP A 29 13.61 -3.08 -1.74
CA ASP A 29 14.56 -2.95 -2.86
C ASP A 29 13.83 -2.74 -4.20
N ALA A 30 12.76 -3.50 -4.43
CA ALA A 30 12.00 -3.42 -5.68
C ALA A 30 11.25 -2.08 -5.83
N ILE A 31 10.70 -1.52 -4.74
CA ILE A 31 10.04 -0.21 -4.79
C ILE A 31 11.05 0.92 -4.96
N THR A 32 12.22 0.81 -4.34
CA THR A 32 13.32 1.78 -4.49
C THR A 32 13.82 1.80 -5.94
N THR A 33 14.11 0.62 -6.49
CA THR A 33 14.52 0.47 -7.90
C THR A 33 13.50 1.07 -8.86
N TRP A 34 12.20 0.86 -8.59
CA TRP A 34 11.13 1.46 -9.39
C TRP A 34 11.12 2.99 -9.28
N TYR A 35 11.23 3.53 -8.07
CA TYR A 35 11.25 4.97 -7.83
C TYR A 35 12.43 5.66 -8.52
N ASP A 36 13.63 5.07 -8.41
CA ASP A 36 14.86 5.61 -9.01
C ASP A 36 14.79 5.61 -10.55
N SER A 37 13.97 4.74 -11.13
CA SER A 37 13.74 4.69 -12.58
C SER A 37 12.73 5.74 -13.10
N LEU A 38 12.04 6.45 -12.21
CA LEU A 38 11.10 7.50 -12.60
C LEU A 38 11.85 8.71 -13.18
N ASP A 39 11.18 9.43 -14.07
CA ASP A 39 11.72 10.67 -14.61
C ASP A 39 11.99 11.68 -13.48
N SER A 40 13.10 12.42 -13.58
CA SER A 40 13.51 13.39 -12.57
C SER A 40 12.44 14.45 -12.28
N SER A 41 11.61 14.82 -13.25
CA SER A 41 10.48 15.73 -13.06
C SER A 41 9.39 15.13 -12.17
N VAL A 42 9.17 13.81 -12.25
CA VAL A 42 8.25 13.11 -11.37
C VAL A 42 8.84 13.00 -9.97
N GLN A 43 10.12 12.63 -9.85
CA GLN A 43 10.80 12.60 -8.54
C GLN A 43 10.78 13.99 -7.88
N GLY A 44 10.95 15.06 -8.65
CA GLY A 44 10.94 16.45 -8.18
C GLY A 44 9.62 16.91 -7.56
N ILE A 45 8.49 16.26 -7.87
CA ILE A 45 7.18 16.57 -7.27
C ILE A 45 6.76 15.58 -6.18
N VAL A 46 7.56 14.55 -5.90
CA VAL A 46 7.26 13.57 -4.86
C VAL A 46 7.50 14.19 -3.49
N ARG A 47 6.56 13.94 -2.58
CA ARG A 47 6.59 14.49 -1.24
C ARG A 47 7.28 13.55 -0.27
N PRO A 48 8.03 14.11 0.69
CA PRO A 48 8.61 13.33 1.77
C PRO A 48 7.57 12.50 2.53
N VAL A 49 7.91 11.25 2.80
CA VAL A 49 7.24 10.37 3.77
C VAL A 49 8.28 9.85 4.76
N SER A 50 7.83 9.35 5.92
CA SER A 50 8.72 8.83 6.96
C SER A 50 9.73 7.83 6.39
N ASN A 51 10.97 7.89 6.88
CA ASN A 51 12.04 6.96 6.50
C ASN A 51 11.89 5.58 7.16
N SER A 52 11.00 5.46 8.14
CA SER A 52 10.71 4.21 8.84
C SER A 52 9.23 4.15 9.20
N PHE A 53 8.63 2.97 9.07
CA PHE A 53 7.24 2.72 9.43
C PHE A 53 7.21 1.74 10.60
N ASP A 54 6.49 2.11 11.65
CA ASP A 54 6.17 1.19 12.74
C ASP A 54 4.88 0.46 12.40
N THR A 55 5.01 -0.70 11.75
CA THR A 55 3.86 -1.37 11.11
C THR A 55 3.02 -2.19 12.08
N GLY A 56 3.57 -2.54 13.25
CA GLY A 56 3.07 -3.62 14.10
C GLY A 56 2.94 -4.96 13.37
N ILE A 57 2.27 -5.92 14.01
CA ILE A 57 1.87 -7.22 13.44
C ILE A 57 0.42 -7.49 13.85
N VAL A 58 -0.44 -7.91 12.91
CA VAL A 58 -1.80 -8.37 13.25
C VAL A 58 -2.19 -9.65 12.49
N PRO A 59 -2.44 -10.78 13.19
CA PRO A 59 -2.94 -12.00 12.56
C PRO A 59 -4.25 -11.77 11.81
N HIS A 60 -4.44 -12.50 10.70
CA HIS A 60 -5.68 -12.37 9.90
C HIS A 60 -6.95 -12.59 10.73
N ASN A 61 -6.93 -13.55 11.65
CA ASN A 61 -8.07 -13.92 12.46
C ASN A 61 -8.43 -12.87 13.52
N ASP A 62 -7.53 -11.92 13.80
CA ASP A 62 -7.74 -10.87 14.79
C ASP A 62 -8.33 -9.61 14.15
N VAL A 63 -8.42 -9.56 12.81
CA VAL A 63 -9.04 -8.45 12.06
C VAL A 63 -10.46 -8.84 11.66
N THR A 64 -11.42 -8.00 12.02
CA THR A 64 -12.79 -8.08 11.54
C THR A 64 -12.95 -7.29 10.24
N PHE A 65 -13.97 -7.63 9.47
CA PHE A 65 -14.23 -6.98 8.19
C PHE A 65 -15.66 -6.53 8.08
N GLU A 66 -15.84 -5.32 7.57
CA GLU A 66 -17.11 -4.90 7.00
C GLU A 66 -17.17 -5.37 5.54
N GLY A 67 -18.21 -6.15 5.23
CA GLY A 67 -18.31 -6.87 3.96
C GLY A 67 -17.31 -8.04 3.85
N ASP A 68 -17.36 -8.76 2.73
CA ASP A 68 -16.52 -9.93 2.50
C ASP A 68 -15.04 -9.54 2.28
N ARG A 69 -14.27 -9.52 3.38
CA ARG A 69 -12.85 -9.12 3.45
C ARG A 69 -12.58 -7.80 2.74
N TRP A 70 -13.56 -6.90 2.84
CA TRP A 70 -13.55 -5.63 2.15
C TRP A 70 -12.92 -4.58 3.07
N ILE A 71 -13.60 -3.98 4.02
CA ILE A 71 -12.99 -2.94 4.87
C ILE A 71 -12.47 -3.59 6.16
N PRO A 72 -11.15 -3.55 6.46
CA PRO A 72 -10.63 -4.04 7.73
C PRO A 72 -11.09 -3.10 8.84
N ARG A 73 -11.42 -3.66 10.00
CA ARG A 73 -11.87 -2.95 11.19
C ARG A 73 -11.02 -3.36 12.39
N ASN A 74 -11.33 -2.77 13.55
CA ASN A 74 -10.74 -3.06 14.86
C ASN A 74 -9.20 -3.12 14.89
N LEU A 75 -8.54 -2.36 14.00
CA LEU A 75 -7.11 -2.14 14.08
C LEU A 75 -6.80 -1.33 15.33
N VAL A 76 -5.72 -1.68 16.04
CA VAL A 76 -5.29 -1.02 17.27
C VAL A 76 -3.77 -0.89 17.30
N GLY A 77 -3.27 -0.02 18.20
CA GLY A 77 -1.83 0.16 18.42
C GLY A 77 -1.07 0.61 17.17
N GLU A 78 0.14 0.09 17.00
CA GLU A 78 1.05 0.38 15.88
C GLU A 78 0.36 0.13 14.53
N VAL A 79 -0.40 -0.96 14.41
CA VAL A 79 -1.10 -1.33 13.17
C VAL A 79 -2.13 -0.27 12.76
N ALA A 80 -2.88 0.31 13.70
CA ALA A 80 -3.81 1.39 13.41
C ALA A 80 -3.11 2.74 13.17
N GLY A 81 -1.96 2.94 13.81
CA GLY A 81 -1.14 4.15 13.69
C GLY A 81 -0.33 4.22 12.39
N ASP A 82 -0.12 3.10 11.71
CA ASP A 82 0.66 2.99 10.46
C ASP A 82 -0.08 3.58 9.25
N ILE A 83 -0.43 4.86 9.30
CA ILE A 83 -1.06 5.60 8.20
C ILE A 83 0.00 6.44 7.50
N THR A 84 0.15 6.29 6.19
CA THR A 84 1.12 7.11 5.44
C THR A 84 0.62 8.55 5.32
N GLN A 85 1.48 9.50 5.66
CA GLN A 85 1.25 10.94 5.57
C GLN A 85 2.49 11.63 4.97
N VAL A 86 2.34 12.88 4.55
CA VAL A 86 3.50 13.73 4.27
C VAL A 86 4.25 13.98 5.57
N ASP A 87 5.55 13.71 5.57
CA ASP A 87 6.44 13.94 6.69
C ASP A 87 7.69 14.68 6.22
N THR A 88 7.76 15.97 6.53
CA THR A 88 8.88 16.84 6.11
C THR A 88 10.23 16.48 6.74
N SER A 89 10.25 15.63 7.77
CA SER A 89 11.49 15.08 8.32
C SER A 89 11.99 13.83 7.58
N GLY A 90 11.14 13.25 6.74
CA GLY A 90 11.43 12.08 5.91
C GLY A 90 12.10 12.44 4.58
N THR A 91 12.00 11.52 3.61
CA THR A 91 12.59 11.69 2.26
C THR A 91 11.55 11.49 1.17
N PRO A 92 11.64 12.22 0.04
CA PRO A 92 10.83 11.93 -1.15
C PRO A 92 11.10 10.52 -1.65
N GLN A 93 10.11 9.63 -1.52
CA GLN A 93 10.24 8.24 -1.91
C GLN A 93 8.87 7.61 -2.20
N ALA A 94 8.91 6.45 -2.83
CA ALA A 94 7.76 5.57 -2.97
C ALA A 94 7.54 4.71 -1.71
N PHE A 95 6.30 4.28 -1.49
CA PHE A 95 5.93 3.44 -0.34
C PHE A 95 4.91 2.38 -0.71
N HIS A 96 4.83 1.32 0.09
CA HIS A 96 3.77 0.31 0.03
C HIS A 96 2.65 0.72 0.97
N LEU A 97 1.38 0.52 0.62
CA LEU A 97 0.26 0.79 1.53
C LEU A 97 0.24 -0.18 2.73
N SER A 98 -0.22 0.28 3.89
CA SER A 98 -0.48 -0.57 5.08
C SER A 98 -1.93 -1.03 5.12
N LEU A 99 -2.24 -1.87 6.11
CA LEU A 99 -3.61 -2.24 6.43
C LEU A 99 -4.43 -1.04 6.93
N ALA A 100 -3.84 -0.11 7.69
CA ALA A 100 -4.50 1.12 8.12
C ALA A 100 -4.76 2.09 6.96
N ASP A 101 -3.84 2.20 5.99
CA ASP A 101 -4.09 2.92 4.74
C ASP A 101 -5.28 2.30 4.00
N MET A 102 -5.39 0.97 3.97
CA MET A 102 -6.52 0.29 3.34
C MET A 102 -7.85 0.53 4.07
N GLU A 103 -7.86 0.61 5.41
CA GLU A 103 -9.04 1.03 6.17
C GLU A 103 -9.48 2.45 5.79
N ARG A 104 -8.51 3.37 5.69
CA ARG A 104 -8.76 4.78 5.37
C ARG A 104 -9.23 5.00 3.93
N LEU A 105 -8.63 4.29 2.97
CA LEU A 105 -8.84 4.48 1.53
C LEU A 105 -10.04 3.71 0.97
N THR A 106 -10.70 2.88 1.79
CA THR A 106 -11.81 2.05 1.35
C THR A 106 -13.12 2.47 1.99
N GLY A 107 -14.17 2.45 1.18
CA GLY A 107 -15.55 2.77 1.56
C GLY A 107 -16.20 3.62 0.48
N GLU A 108 -17.50 3.81 0.59
CA GLU A 108 -18.25 4.69 -0.31
C GLU A 108 -17.60 6.10 -0.34
N GLY A 109 -17.47 6.67 -1.54
CA GLY A 109 -16.83 7.97 -1.75
C GLY A 109 -15.30 8.02 -1.56
N ARG A 110 -14.63 6.89 -1.32
CA ARG A 110 -13.17 6.81 -1.13
C ARG A 110 -12.45 6.20 -2.35
N ALA A 111 -11.12 6.08 -2.28
CA ALA A 111 -10.28 5.57 -3.37
C ALA A 111 -10.72 4.19 -3.90
N PHE A 112 -11.22 3.34 -2.99
CA PHE A 112 -11.72 2.00 -3.27
C PHE A 112 -13.16 1.84 -2.77
N PRO A 113 -14.17 2.29 -3.54
CA PRO A 113 -15.58 2.17 -3.18
C PRO A 113 -16.12 0.74 -3.15
N SER A 114 -15.38 -0.22 -3.69
CA SER A 114 -15.68 -1.64 -3.60
C SER A 114 -14.40 -2.47 -3.67
N ARG A 115 -14.43 -3.71 -3.19
CA ARG A 115 -13.25 -4.60 -3.25
C ARG A 115 -12.72 -4.78 -4.66
N PHE A 116 -13.59 -4.82 -5.67
CA PHE A 116 -13.24 -5.01 -7.08
C PHE A 116 -12.35 -3.89 -7.65
N GLN A 117 -12.32 -2.73 -7.00
CA GLN A 117 -11.47 -1.61 -7.39
C GLN A 117 -10.02 -1.77 -6.93
N ARG A 118 -9.73 -2.71 -6.03
CA ARG A 118 -8.39 -2.90 -5.45
C ARG A 118 -7.54 -3.91 -6.22
N GLY A 119 -8.17 -4.86 -6.90
CA GLY A 119 -7.50 -5.95 -7.60
C GLY A 119 -8.42 -6.65 -8.60
N THR A 120 -7.81 -7.14 -9.67
CA THR A 120 -8.43 -8.00 -10.68
C THR A 120 -7.40 -9.06 -11.08
N PRO A 121 -7.77 -10.16 -11.77
CA PRO A 121 -6.79 -11.12 -12.28
C PRO A 121 -5.70 -10.48 -13.15
N ALA A 122 -6.07 -9.51 -13.99
CA ALA A 122 -5.12 -8.79 -14.84
C ALA A 122 -4.14 -7.92 -14.04
N LEU A 123 -4.61 -7.23 -13.00
CA LEU A 123 -3.77 -6.44 -12.07
C LEU A 123 -3.01 -7.34 -11.08
N GLY A 124 -3.46 -8.59 -10.95
CA GLY A 124 -3.06 -9.62 -9.98
C GLY A 124 -3.05 -9.14 -8.53
N TRP A 125 -2.39 -9.90 -7.65
CA TRP A 125 -2.36 -9.59 -6.23
C TRP A 125 -1.13 -8.74 -5.86
N TRP A 126 -1.18 -8.04 -4.73
CA TRP A 126 -0.07 -7.20 -4.28
C TRP A 126 0.03 -7.07 -2.76
N TRP A 127 1.28 -7.02 -2.25
CA TRP A 127 1.63 -6.94 -0.84
C TRP A 127 1.30 -5.59 -0.21
N LEU A 128 0.89 -5.62 1.05
CA LEU A 128 0.92 -4.48 1.97
C LEU A 128 2.20 -4.50 2.80
N ARG A 129 2.59 -3.35 3.37
CA ARG A 129 3.72 -3.33 4.33
C ARG A 129 3.39 -3.95 5.68
N THR A 130 2.11 -4.13 6.03
CA THR A 130 1.71 -4.71 7.31
C THR A 130 1.91 -6.23 7.32
N PRO A 131 2.74 -6.78 8.22
CA PRO A 131 2.87 -8.22 8.43
C PRO A 131 1.62 -8.79 9.15
N ALA A 132 1.28 -10.04 8.84
CA ALA A 132 0.21 -10.76 9.51
C ALA A 132 0.75 -11.64 10.65
N THR A 133 1.90 -12.27 10.43
CA THR A 133 2.67 -13.02 11.42
C THR A 133 4.17 -12.85 11.10
N SER A 134 5.05 -13.57 11.78
CA SER A 134 6.48 -13.61 11.40
C SER A 134 6.75 -14.27 10.05
N THR A 135 5.81 -15.06 9.52
CA THR A 135 5.97 -15.82 8.25
C THR A 135 4.93 -15.46 7.20
N GLN A 136 3.97 -14.59 7.50
CA GLN A 136 2.88 -14.19 6.61
C GLN A 136 2.71 -12.69 6.59
N ALA A 137 2.22 -12.16 5.48
CA ALA A 137 1.97 -10.73 5.31
C ALA A 137 0.60 -10.46 4.70
N TRP A 138 0.09 -9.25 4.95
CA TRP A 138 -1.15 -8.80 4.34
C TRP A 138 -0.97 -8.49 2.86
N LEU A 139 -1.99 -8.78 2.08
CA LEU A 139 -2.05 -8.47 0.66
C LEU A 139 -3.48 -8.15 0.22
N ILE A 140 -3.57 -7.53 -0.96
CA ILE A 140 -4.80 -7.49 -1.76
C ILE A 140 -4.76 -8.60 -2.78
N SER A 141 -5.75 -9.48 -2.76
CA SER A 141 -5.87 -10.60 -3.69
C SER A 141 -6.19 -10.12 -5.10
N ASN A 142 -6.08 -11.01 -6.08
CA ASN A 142 -6.52 -10.78 -7.45
C ASN A 142 -8.05 -10.65 -7.60
N THR A 143 -8.81 -10.82 -6.52
CA THR A 143 -10.26 -10.55 -6.43
C THR A 143 -10.58 -9.37 -5.52
N GLY A 144 -9.55 -8.65 -5.04
CA GLY A 144 -9.68 -7.44 -4.23
C GLY A 144 -9.86 -7.66 -2.73
N PHE A 145 -9.79 -8.91 -2.26
CA PHE A 145 -9.89 -9.25 -0.84
C PHE A 145 -8.62 -8.88 -0.08
N LEU A 146 -8.79 -8.42 1.15
CA LEU A 146 -7.70 -8.41 2.12
C LEU A 146 -7.50 -9.79 2.72
N THR A 147 -6.26 -10.29 2.71
CA THR A 147 -5.91 -11.55 3.34
C THR A 147 -4.50 -11.50 3.93
N GLY A 148 -4.31 -12.16 5.07
CA GLY A 148 -3.04 -12.25 5.79
C GLY A 148 -2.50 -13.68 5.88
N TYR A 149 -2.98 -14.58 5.01
CA TYR A 149 -2.60 -16.00 5.06
C TYR A 149 -1.42 -16.38 4.15
N LEU A 150 -0.98 -15.48 3.27
CA LEU A 150 0.04 -15.82 2.29
C LEU A 150 1.43 -15.75 2.93
N LEU A 151 2.25 -16.77 2.66
CA LEU A 151 3.64 -16.80 3.13
C LEU A 151 4.41 -15.61 2.54
N ASN A 152 5.15 -14.91 3.39
CA ASN A 152 5.92 -13.72 3.01
C ASN A 152 7.07 -14.03 2.04
N THR A 153 7.49 -15.30 1.94
CA THR A 153 8.43 -15.80 0.93
C THR A 153 7.80 -16.08 -0.43
N MET A 154 6.47 -16.01 -0.55
CA MET A 154 5.78 -16.36 -1.78
C MET A 154 6.14 -15.38 -2.90
N ARG A 155 6.58 -15.95 -4.04
CA ARG A 155 6.95 -15.24 -5.25
C ARG A 155 6.25 -15.90 -6.43
N THR A 156 5.37 -15.16 -7.11
CA THR A 156 4.67 -15.68 -8.29
C THR A 156 4.54 -14.64 -9.38
N VAL A 157 4.35 -15.08 -10.62
CA VAL A 157 4.14 -14.20 -11.78
C VAL A 157 2.86 -13.37 -11.69
N ASN A 158 1.92 -13.78 -10.83
CA ASN A 158 0.62 -13.11 -10.66
C ASN A 158 0.59 -12.18 -9.44
N GLY A 159 1.74 -11.93 -8.80
CA GLY A 159 1.81 -11.19 -7.55
C GLY A 159 3.11 -10.43 -7.33
N GLY A 160 3.07 -9.45 -6.43
CA GLY A 160 4.26 -8.72 -6.00
C GLY A 160 3.91 -7.44 -5.26
N ILE A 161 4.44 -6.30 -5.70
CA ILE A 161 4.27 -5.02 -5.00
C ILE A 161 3.49 -4.01 -5.85
N ARG A 162 2.89 -3.01 -5.22
CA ARG A 162 2.18 -1.96 -5.94
C ARG A 162 2.55 -0.58 -5.36
N PRO A 163 3.59 0.06 -5.92
CA PRO A 163 4.12 1.31 -5.38
C PRO A 163 3.10 2.45 -5.36
N ALA A 164 3.11 3.21 -4.26
CA ALA A 164 2.37 4.45 -4.08
C ALA A 164 3.32 5.65 -3.90
N LEU A 165 2.79 6.83 -4.20
CA LEU A 165 3.47 8.12 -4.07
C LEU A 165 2.50 9.13 -3.45
N ILE A 166 3.03 10.08 -2.70
CA ILE A 166 2.36 11.37 -2.47
C ILE A 166 3.07 12.38 -3.36
N ILE A 167 2.33 13.08 -4.20
CA ILE A 167 2.86 14.09 -5.13
C ILE A 167 2.26 15.45 -4.86
N ASN A 168 2.99 16.52 -5.20
CA ASN A 168 2.47 17.88 -5.25
C ASN A 168 2.84 18.51 -6.59
N PRO A 169 1.93 18.47 -7.60
CA PRO A 169 2.22 19.00 -8.92
C PRO A 169 2.38 20.52 -8.96
N SER A 170 1.97 21.24 -7.91
CA SER A 170 2.03 22.70 -7.84
C SER A 170 3.35 23.25 -7.33
N THR A 171 4.31 22.39 -6.97
CA THR A 171 5.65 22.82 -6.51
C THR A 171 6.70 22.86 -7.62
N THR A 172 6.30 22.74 -8.89
CA THR A 172 7.16 22.98 -10.07
C THR A 172 7.27 24.45 -10.43
#